data_AF-A0A4V2VB77-F1
#
_entry.id   AF-A0A4V2VB77-F1
#
_cell.length_a   1.000
_cell.length_b   1.000
_cell.length_c   1.000
_cell.angle_alpha   90.00
_cell.angle_beta   90.00
_cell.angle_gamma   90.00
#
_symmetry.space_group_name_H-M   'P 1'
#
loop_
_entity.id
_entity.type
_entity.pdbx_description
1 polymer ?
#
loop_
_entity_poly.entity_id
_entity_poly.type
_entity_poly.pdbx_seq_one_letter_code
_entity_poly.pdbx_strand_id
1 'polypeptide(L)'
;MAKAAVEHGHRIGVLATLSTTLVPTVDLLRRQACDAGKDVAIDHELIEGAFQLLAGGDIEAHDAQIRQVLEELSQKVDVVVLAQASMARAVSGTAHRVPVLTSPVLGVENVKRRLEQR
;
A
#
# COMPACT_ATOMS: atom_id res chain seq x y z
N MET A 1 8.25 -5.88 -1.88
CA MET A 1 7.40 -4.74 -2.27
C MET A 1 8.25 -3.57 -2.76
N ALA A 2 9.08 -2.92 -1.95
CA ALA A 2 9.80 -1.70 -2.37
C ALA A 2 10.63 -1.89 -3.66
N LYS A 3 11.45 -2.96 -3.72
CA LYS A 3 12.18 -3.32 -4.95
C LYS A 3 11.25 -3.49 -6.15
N ALA A 4 10.18 -4.26 -5.98
CA ALA A 4 9.19 -4.46 -7.03
C ALA A 4 8.54 -3.13 -7.47
N ALA A 5 8.16 -2.25 -6.55
CA ALA A 5 7.58 -0.95 -6.90
C ALA A 5 8.54 -0.12 -7.77
N VAL A 6 9.82 -0.06 -7.40
CA VAL A 6 10.89 0.60 -8.17
C VAL A 6 11.17 -0.08 -9.51
N GLU A 7 10.86 -1.37 -9.65
CA GLU A 7 10.96 -2.10 -10.92
C GLU A 7 9.77 -1.83 -11.85
N HIS A 8 8.58 -1.56 -11.33
CA HIS A 8 7.35 -1.42 -12.12
C HIS A 8 7.18 -0.06 -12.79
N GLY A 9 7.80 1.01 -12.29
CA GLY A 9 7.68 2.32 -12.93
C GLY A 9 8.49 3.42 -12.27
N HIS A 10 8.30 4.63 -12.81
CA HIS A 10 8.98 5.85 -12.37
C HIS A 10 8.10 6.70 -11.46
N ARG A 11 6.77 6.50 -11.48
CA ARG A 11 5.83 7.16 -10.58
C ARG A 11 5.19 6.11 -9.68
N ILE A 12 5.49 6.18 -8.39
CA ILE A 12 5.00 5.23 -7.39
C ILE A 12 3.98 5.95 -6.51
N GLY A 13 2.77 5.40 -6.42
CA GLY A 13 1.75 5.82 -5.47
C GLY A 13 1.89 5.08 -4.15
N VAL A 14 1.74 5.74 -3.00
CA VAL A 14 1.74 5.09 -1.68
C VAL A 14 0.48 5.47 -0.92
N LEU A 15 -0.29 4.47 -0.49
CA LEU A 15 -1.48 4.65 0.32
C LEU A 15 -1.25 4.12 1.73
N ALA A 16 -1.64 4.91 2.73
CA ALA A 16 -1.64 4.54 4.13
C ALA A 16 -2.87 5.12 4.85
N THR A 17 -3.22 4.56 5.99
CA THR A 17 -4.21 5.07 6.95
C THR A 17 -3.57 5.55 8.26
N LEU A 18 -2.26 5.31 8.45
CA LEU A 18 -1.46 5.79 9.57
C LEU A 18 -0.22 6.54 9.09
N SER A 19 -0.04 7.77 9.57
CA SER A 19 1.13 8.61 9.25
C SER A 19 2.46 7.97 9.67
N THR A 20 2.46 7.25 10.81
CA THR A 20 3.62 6.49 11.32
C THR A 20 4.04 5.34 10.39
N THR A 21 3.17 4.89 9.50
CA THR A 21 3.48 3.88 8.47
C THR A 21 3.85 4.52 7.13
N LEU A 22 3.20 5.63 6.79
CA LEU A 22 3.42 6.34 5.54
C LEU A 22 4.88 6.79 5.37
N VAL A 23 5.41 7.57 6.32
CA VAL A 23 6.75 8.16 6.25
C VAL A 23 7.85 7.09 6.05
N PRO A 24 7.96 6.05 6.90
CA PRO A 24 9.01 5.05 6.71
C PRO A 24 8.85 4.23 5.42
N THR A 25 7.62 4.06 4.91
CA THR A 25 7.38 3.37 3.63
C THR A 25 7.89 4.18 2.45
N VAL A 26 7.63 5.50 2.43
CA VAL A 26 8.16 6.41 1.41
C VAL A 26 9.69 6.44 1.46
N ASP A 27 10.28 6.52 2.65
CA ASP A 27 11.74 6.52 2.79
C ASP A 27 12.39 5.21 2.33
N LEU A 28 11.75 4.07 2.60
CA LEU A 28 12.20 2.77 2.10
C LEU A 28 12.21 2.73 0.56
N LEU A 29 11.16 3.26 -0.08
CA LEU A 29 11.08 3.34 -1.54
C LEU A 29 12.15 4.25 -2.13
N ARG A 30 12.40 5.43 -1.51
CA ARG A 30 13.46 6.35 -1.93
C ARG A 30 14.84 5.71 -1.86
N ARG A 31 15.15 5.03 -0.74
CA ARG A 31 16.42 4.30 -0.57
C ARG A 31 16.57 3.22 -1.63
N GLN A 32 15.53 2.43 -1.84
CA GLN A 32 15.54 1.36 -2.85
C GLN A 32 15.74 1.89 -4.27
N ALA A 33 15.17 3.05 -4.61
CA ALA A 33 15.37 3.70 -5.89
C ALA A 33 16.80 4.22 -6.06
N CYS A 34 17.34 4.85 -5.02
CA CYS A 34 18.73 5.28 -4.96
C CYS A 34 19.70 4.10 -5.16
N ASP A 35 19.50 3.01 -4.43
CA ASP A 35 20.32 1.79 -4.52
C ASP A 35 20.24 1.15 -5.91
N ALA A 36 19.10 1.30 -6.60
CA ALA A 36 18.88 0.81 -7.95
C ALA A 36 19.34 1.79 -9.05
N GLY A 37 19.84 2.97 -8.69
CA GLY A 37 20.22 4.01 -9.64
C GLY A 37 19.06 4.53 -10.48
N LYS A 38 17.84 4.50 -9.94
CA LYS A 38 16.61 4.95 -10.63
C LYS A 38 16.10 6.26 -10.07
N ASP A 39 15.71 7.15 -10.97
CA ASP A 39 14.91 8.32 -10.62
C ASP A 39 13.43 7.93 -10.56
N VAL A 40 12.82 8.11 -9.39
CA VAL A 40 11.41 7.81 -9.13
C VAL A 40 10.73 8.98 -8.42
N ALA A 41 9.57 9.38 -8.92
CA ALA A 41 8.64 10.27 -8.23
C ALA A 41 7.72 9.44 -7.33
N ILE A 42 7.53 9.87 -6.09
CA ILE A 42 6.66 9.19 -5.12
C ILE A 42 5.52 10.12 -4.73
N ASP A 43 4.32 9.81 -5.22
CA ASP A 43 3.08 10.41 -4.77
C ASP A 43 2.52 9.58 -3.62
N HIS A 44 1.99 10.23 -2.58
CA HIS A 44 1.46 9.49 -1.44
C HIS A 44 0.23 10.16 -0.84
N GLU A 45 -0.65 9.34 -0.28
CA GLU A 45 -1.90 9.78 0.33
C GLU A 45 -2.09 9.10 1.69
N LEU A 46 -2.45 9.91 2.69
CA LEU A 46 -2.92 9.45 3.98
C LEU A 46 -4.45 9.50 3.99
N ILE A 47 -5.08 8.34 4.06
CA ILE A 47 -6.54 8.21 4.11
C ILE A 47 -6.97 8.38 5.57
N GLU A 48 -7.14 9.64 5.98
CA GLU A 48 -7.51 10.00 7.34
C GLU A 48 -8.86 9.38 7.73
N GLY A 49 -8.97 8.87 8.97
CA GLY A 49 -10.18 8.25 9.49
C GLY A 49 -10.40 6.79 9.09
N ALA A 50 -9.77 6.31 8.01
CA ALA A 50 -9.94 4.91 7.57
C ALA A 50 -9.49 3.91 8.65
N PHE A 51 -8.37 4.17 9.33
CA PHE A 51 -7.92 3.31 10.43
C PHE A 51 -8.97 3.18 11.54
N GLN A 52 -9.63 4.29 11.90
CA GLN A 52 -10.65 4.36 12.94
C GLN A 52 -11.92 3.61 12.53
N LEU A 53 -12.32 3.68 11.26
CA LEU A 53 -13.43 2.87 10.74
C LEU A 53 -13.17 1.39 10.97
N LEU A 54 -11.98 0.90 10.60
CA LEU A 54 -11.60 -0.48 10.83
C LEU A 54 -11.52 -0.84 12.32
N ALA A 55 -10.93 0.03 13.14
CA ALA A 55 -10.84 -0.19 14.59
C ALA A 55 -12.23 -0.23 15.26
N GLY A 56 -13.20 0.52 14.72
CA GLY A 56 -14.60 0.51 15.13
C GLY A 56 -15.42 -0.65 14.57
N GLY A 57 -14.85 -1.51 13.73
CA GLY A 57 -15.53 -2.65 13.12
C GLY A 57 -16.25 -2.34 11.81
N ASP A 58 -16.18 -1.10 11.32
CA ASP A 58 -16.73 -0.71 10.01
C ASP A 58 -15.74 -1.03 8.88
N ILE A 59 -15.67 -2.33 8.59
CA ILE A 59 -14.78 -2.91 7.59
C ILE A 59 -15.14 -2.41 6.19
N GLU A 60 -16.44 -2.30 5.89
CA GLU A 60 -16.94 -1.90 4.58
C GLU A 60 -16.63 -0.44 4.28
N ALA A 61 -16.87 0.48 5.23
CA ALA A 61 -16.53 1.88 5.03
C ALA A 61 -15.02 2.10 4.91
N HIS A 62 -14.20 1.40 5.71
CA HIS A 62 -12.75 1.39 5.52
C HIS A 62 -12.39 0.99 4.08
N ASP A 63 -12.92 -0.15 3.60
CA ASP A 63 -12.56 -0.68 2.29
C ASP A 63 -13.05 0.19 1.13
N ALA A 64 -14.23 0.80 1.28
CA ALA A 64 -14.76 1.76 0.33
C ALA A 64 -13.83 2.98 0.17
N GLN A 65 -13.35 3.55 1.28
CA GLN A 65 -12.38 4.65 1.24
C GLN A 65 -11.06 4.26 0.58
N ILE A 66 -10.52 3.07 0.90
CA ILE A 66 -9.29 2.59 0.24
C ILE A 66 -9.48 2.48 -1.28
N ARG A 67 -10.60 1.90 -1.74
CA ARG A 67 -10.88 1.72 -3.17
C ARG A 67 -11.04 3.05 -3.90
N GLN A 68 -11.73 4.01 -3.29
CA GLN A 68 -11.92 5.33 -3.89
C GLN A 68 -10.58 6.02 -4.13
N VAL A 69 -9.76 6.14 -3.09
CA VAL A 69 -8.46 6.82 -3.18
C VAL A 69 -7.50 6.06 -4.10
N LEU A 70 -7.57 4.73 -4.12
CA LEU A 70 -6.80 3.91 -5.05
C LEU A 70 -7.13 4.23 -6.50
N GLU A 71 -8.41 4.35 -6.86
CA GLU A 71 -8.82 4.65 -8.24
C GLU A 71 -8.29 6.03 -8.67
N GLU A 72 -8.42 7.04 -7.80
CA GLU A 72 -7.92 8.40 -8.05
C GLU A 72 -6.39 8.42 -8.23
N LEU A 73 -5.65 7.76 -7.33
CA LEU A 73 -4.19 7.70 -7.39
C LEU A 73 -3.70 6.92 -8.62
N SER A 74 -4.40 5.85 -9.00
CA SER A 74 -4.04 4.99 -10.14
C SER A 74 -4.09 5.71 -11.49
N GLN A 75 -4.71 6.90 -11.57
CA GLN A 75 -4.71 7.70 -12.80
C GLN A 75 -3.39 8.43 -13.07
N LYS A 76 -2.55 8.62 -12.05
CA LYS A 76 -1.34 9.45 -12.12
C LYS A 76 -0.03 8.71 -11.88
N VAL A 77 -0.08 7.44 -11.47
CA VAL A 77 1.11 6.64 -11.13
C VAL A 77 1.20 5.37 -11.98
N ASP A 78 2.36 4.73 -11.99
CA ASP A 78 2.61 3.48 -12.72
C ASP A 78 2.34 2.24 -11.87
N VAL A 79 2.39 2.40 -10.54
CA VAL A 79 2.21 1.34 -9.54
C VAL A 79 1.73 1.95 -8.23
N VAL A 80 0.85 1.26 -7.51
CA VAL A 80 0.40 1.67 -6.16
C VAL A 80 0.90 0.69 -5.11
N VAL A 81 1.42 1.23 -4.00
CA VAL A 81 1.82 0.51 -2.80
C VAL A 81 0.79 0.73 -1.71
N LEU A 82 0.18 -0.33 -1.21
CA LEU A 82 -0.60 -0.32 0.03
C LEU A 82 0.33 -0.57 1.22
N ALA A 83 0.54 0.46 2.03
CA ALA A 83 1.53 0.46 3.10
C ALA A 83 1.12 -0.40 4.31
N GLN A 84 -0.18 -0.71 4.45
CA GLN A 84 -0.72 -1.48 5.58
C GLN A 84 -1.45 -2.75 5.13
N ALA A 85 -1.26 -3.82 5.90
CA ALA A 85 -1.83 -5.13 5.64
C ALA A 85 -3.37 -5.13 5.57
N SER A 86 -4.01 -4.33 6.42
CA SER A 86 -5.47 -4.24 6.48
C SER A 86 -6.12 -3.79 5.18
N MET A 87 -5.37 -3.11 4.31
CA MET A 87 -5.86 -2.56 3.05
C MET A 87 -5.96 -3.61 1.92
N ALA A 88 -5.25 -4.75 2.04
CA ALA A 88 -5.20 -5.76 0.98
C ALA A 88 -6.57 -6.38 0.66
N ARG A 89 -7.43 -6.52 1.67
CA ARG A 89 -8.80 -7.03 1.47
C ARG A 89 -9.63 -6.10 0.57
N ALA A 90 -9.41 -4.79 0.67
CA ALA A 90 -10.19 -3.79 -0.07
C ALA A 90 -9.98 -3.90 -1.59
N VAL A 91 -8.85 -4.47 -2.01
CA VAL A 91 -8.40 -4.52 -3.41
C VAL A 91 -8.32 -5.95 -3.97
N SER A 92 -8.67 -6.95 -3.16
CA SER A 92 -8.67 -8.36 -3.56
C SER A 92 -9.80 -8.65 -4.56
N GLY A 93 -9.52 -9.49 -5.56
CA GLY A 93 -10.55 -9.97 -6.50
C GLY A 93 -11.05 -8.94 -7.51
N THR A 94 -10.41 -7.77 -7.59
CA THR A 94 -10.73 -6.72 -8.57
C THR A 94 -9.52 -6.42 -9.43
N ALA A 95 -9.74 -6.19 -10.72
CA ALA A 95 -8.71 -5.70 -11.62
C ALA A 95 -8.51 -4.21 -11.39
N HIS A 96 -7.24 -3.78 -11.35
CA HIS A 96 -6.87 -2.38 -11.15
C HIS A 96 -6.17 -1.85 -12.40
N ARG A 97 -6.29 -0.55 -12.65
CA ARG A 97 -5.64 0.13 -13.79
C ARG A 97 -4.12 -0.07 -13.79
N VAL A 98 -3.52 -0.09 -12.61
CA VAL A 98 -2.07 -0.26 -12.42
C VAL A 98 -1.80 -1.38 -11.41
N PRO A 99 -0.60 -1.98 -11.43
CA PRO A 99 -0.20 -2.95 -10.41
C PRO A 99 -0.37 -2.39 -8.99
N VAL A 100 -1.00 -3.18 -8.12
CA VAL A 100 -1.18 -2.86 -6.71
C VAL A 100 -0.35 -3.82 -5.88
N LEU A 101 0.66 -3.28 -5.21
CA LEU A 101 1.59 -4.03 -4.36
C LEU A 101 1.22 -3.83 -2.90
N THR A 102 1.18 -4.92 -2.14
CA THR A 102 0.95 -4.85 -0.69
C THR A 102 2.27 -4.96 0.06
N SER A 103 2.37 -4.27 1.20
CA SER A 103 3.55 -4.34 2.06
C SER A 103 3.84 -5.79 2.52
N PRO A 104 5.12 -6.23 2.55
CA PRO A 104 5.53 -7.60 2.89
C PRO A 104 5.24 -8.00 4.33
N VAL A 105 4.76 -7.09 5.18
CA VAL A 105 4.23 -7.42 6.51
C VAL A 105 3.15 -8.51 6.39
N LEU A 106 2.36 -8.54 5.30
CA LEU A 106 1.46 -9.67 5.00
C LEU A 106 2.18 -10.99 4.69
N GLY A 107 3.33 -10.97 4.01
CA GLY A 107 4.07 -12.19 3.69
C GLY A 107 4.56 -12.90 4.96
N VAL A 108 5.05 -12.13 5.93
CA VAL A 108 5.62 -12.68 7.17
C VAL A 108 4.56 -12.86 8.27
N GLU A 109 3.64 -11.92 8.47
CA GLU A 109 2.59 -12.05 9.49
C GLU A 109 1.52 -13.09 9.13
N ASN A 110 1.17 -13.26 7.85
CA ASN A 110 0.24 -14.32 7.44
C ASN A 110 0.88 -15.71 7.59
N VAL A 111 2.19 -15.83 7.33
CA VAL A 111 2.95 -17.05 7.62
C VAL A 111 3.00 -17.30 9.11
N LYS A 112 3.35 -16.30 9.94
CA LYS A 112 3.39 -16.42 11.40
C LYS A 112 2.04 -16.82 11.99
N ARG A 113 0.95 -16.15 11.60
CA ARG A 113 -0.41 -16.43 12.08
C ARG A 113 -0.90 -17.84 11.70
N ARG A 114 -0.48 -18.37 10.55
CA ARG A 114 -0.76 -19.76 10.13
C ARG A 114 0.09 -20.81 10.84
N LEU A 115 1.29 -20.44 11.29
CA LEU A 115 2.17 -21.31 12.08
C LEU A 115 1.78 -21.36 13.56
N GLU A 116 1.21 -20.29 14.10
CA GLU A 116 0.72 -20.19 15.49
C GLU A 116 -0.67 -20.83 15.70
N GLN A 117 -1.36 -21.22 14.62
CA GLN A 117 -2.65 -21.94 14.65
C GLN A 117 -2.51 -23.46 14.47
N ARG A 118 -1.31 -24.00 14.73
CA ARG A 118 -1.03 -25.45 14.73
C ARG A 118 -0.75 -25.96 16.13
#